data_AF-A0A973CIW0-F1
#
_entry.id   AF-A0A973CIW0-F1
#
_cell.length_a   1.000
_cell.length_b   1.000
_cell.length_c   1.000
_cell.angle_alpha   90.00
_cell.angle_beta   90.00
_cell.angle_gamma   90.00
#
_symmetry.space_group_name_H-M   'P 1'
#
loop_
_entity.id
_entity.type
_entity.pdbx_description
1 polymer ?
#
loop_
_entity_poly.entity_id
_entity_poly.type
_entity_poly.pdbx_seq_one_letter_code
_entity_poly.pdbx_strand_id
1 'polypeptide(L)' 'CYLALGKTDNKRQLAYRALFDETISLQTLEEIRDALNKAWVLGDDGFKEQIEKQTGRRVSPIKRGGDRKSEGYREEFKYL' A
#
# COMPACT_ATOMS: atom_id res chain seq x y z
N CYS A 1 19.52 -9.70 -0.49
CA CYS A 1 19.16 -9.61 0.95
C CYS A 1 20.34 -9.15 1.80
N TYR A 2 20.08 -8.51 2.95
CA TYR A 2 21.02 -7.73 3.80
C TYR A 2 22.48 -8.21 3.88
N LEU A 3 22.72 -9.52 4.04
CA LEU A 3 24.08 -10.08 4.11
C LEU A 3 24.93 -9.79 2.85
N ALA A 4 24.29 -9.63 1.70
CA ALA A 4 24.95 -9.27 0.44
C ALA A 4 25.42 -7.81 0.38
N LEU A 5 24.97 -6.93 1.29
CA LEU A 5 25.34 -5.51 1.31
C LEU A 5 26.78 -5.28 1.81
N GLY A 6 27.45 -6.30 2.35
CA GLY A 6 28.80 -6.14 2.87
C GLY A 6 29.32 -7.33 3.65
N LYS A 7 30.64 -7.55 3.57
CA LYS A 7 31.33 -8.64 4.27
C LYS A 7 31.43 -8.43 5.79
N THR A 8 31.34 -7.19 6.24
CA THR A 8 31.40 -6.82 7.67
C THR A 8 30.13 -6.10 8.09
N ASP A 9 29.83 -6.15 9.38
CA ASP A 9 28.67 -5.49 9.98
C ASP A 9 28.64 -4.01 9.67
N ASN A 10 29.77 -3.33 9.83
CA ASN A 10 29.90 -1.90 9.52
C ASN A 10 29.56 -1.60 8.05
N LYS A 11 30.10 -2.38 7.10
CA LYS A 11 29.82 -2.20 5.67
C LYS A 11 28.35 -2.43 5.34
N ARG A 12 27.72 -3.45 5.92
CA ARG A 12 26.28 -3.71 5.72
C ARG A 12 25.42 -2.59 6.24
N GLN A 13 25.72 -2.09 7.44
CA GLN A 13 24.96 -0.98 8.04
C GLN A 13 25.11 0.30 7.23
N LEU A 14 26.31 0.61 6.74
CA LEU A 14 26.56 1.79 5.93
C LEU A 14 25.83 1.70 4.58
N ALA A 15 25.95 0.56 3.89
CA ALA A 15 25.25 0.33 2.63
C ALA A 15 23.72 0.31 2.81
N TYR A 16 23.20 -0.24 3.91
CA TYR A 16 21.78 -0.24 4.20
C TYR A 16 21.23 1.17 4.44
N ARG A 17 21.95 2.01 5.19
CA ARG A 17 21.57 3.41 5.40
C ARG A 17 21.56 4.19 4.09
N ALA A 18 22.55 3.95 3.23
CA ALA A 18 22.64 4.61 1.93
C ALA A 18 21.44 4.33 1.01
N LEU A 19 20.68 3.25 1.22
CA LEU A 19 19.43 2.99 0.49
C LEU A 19 18.32 4.01 0.80
N PHE A 20 18.48 4.81 1.86
CA PHE A 20 17.52 5.81 2.32
C PHE A 20 18.11 7.23 2.32
N ASP A 21 19.28 7.44 1.69
CA ASP A 21 19.88 8.77 1.59
C ASP A 21 19.03 9.69 0.68
N GLU A 22 18.26 9.11 -0.24
CA GLU A 22 17.24 9.84 -0.99
C GLU A 22 16.00 10.12 -0.12
N THR A 23 15.52 11.36 -0.16
CA THR A 23 14.30 11.75 0.54
C THR A 23 13.10 10.98 0.00
N ILE A 24 12.43 10.22 0.88
CA ILE A 24 11.14 9.60 0.57
C ILE A 24 10.14 10.72 0.25
N SER A 25 9.45 10.59 -0.88
CA SER A 25 8.44 11.58 -1.28
C SER A 25 7.33 11.72 -0.23
N LEU A 26 6.75 12.92 -0.11
CA LEU A 26 5.61 13.14 0.79
C LEU A 26 4.44 12.21 0.47
N GLN A 27 4.17 11.98 -0.82
CA GLN A 27 3.13 11.06 -1.27
C GLN A 27 3.37 9.64 -0.77
N THR A 28 4.59 9.12 -0.90
CA THR A 28 4.93 7.77 -0.42
C THR A 28 4.80 7.68 1.11
N LEU A 29 5.18 8.74 1.84
CA LEU A 29 4.98 8.78 3.30
C LEU A 29 3.50 8.78 3.68
N GLU A 30 2.66 9.50 2.95
CA GLU A 30 1.21 9.51 3.15
C GLU A 30 0.59 8.14 2.89
N GLU A 31 0.97 7.48 1.79
CA GLU A 31 0.53 6.12 1.47
C GLU A 31 0.90 5.11 2.57
N ILE A 32 2.14 5.18 3.07
CA ILE A 32 2.60 4.34 4.19
C ILE A 32 1.77 4.61 5.45
N ARG A 33 1.56 5.88 5.80
CA ARG A 33 0.78 6.27 7.00
C ARG A 33 -0.67 5.81 6.89
N ASP A 34 -1.29 5.98 5.74
CA ASP A 34 -2.66 5.57 5.51
C ASP A 34 -2.82 4.05 5.59
N ALA A 35 -1.91 3.30 4.98
CA ALA A 35 -1.90 1.85 5.06
C ALA A 35 -1.71 1.37 6.51
N LEU A 36 -0.74 1.92 7.23
CA LEU A 36 -0.45 1.53 8.62
C LEU A 36 -1.60 1.87 9.58
N ASN A 37 -2.08 3.11 9.56
CA ASN A 37 -3.10 3.57 10.51
C ASN A 37 -4.46 2.88 10.31
N LYS A 38 -4.76 2.46 9.07
CA LYS A 38 -6.04 1.81 8.72
C LYS A 38 -5.93 0.28 8.66
N ALA A 39 -4.72 -0.26 8.87
CA ALA A 39 -4.39 -1.69 8.69
C ALA A 39 -4.76 -2.19 7.29
N TRP A 40 -4.38 -1.43 6.26
CA TRP A 40 -4.59 -1.74 4.85
C TRP A 40 -3.29 -2.17 4.18
N VAL A 41 -3.43 -2.73 2.98
CA VAL A 41 -2.30 -3.19 2.19
C VAL A 41 -1.62 -2.01 1.52
N LEU A 42 -0.31 -1.87 1.75
CA LEU A 42 0.57 -0.99 0.99
C LEU A 42 1.01 -1.71 -0.29
N GLY A 43 0.90 -1.03 -1.44
CA GLY A 43 1.28 -1.56 -2.74
C GLY A 43 0.45 -0.95 -3.87
N ASP A 44 0.70 -1.39 -5.10
CA ASP A 44 -0.14 -1.05 -6.24
C ASP A 44 -1.50 -1.77 -6.19
N ASP A 45 -2.40 -1.39 -7.10
CA ASP A 45 -3.78 -1.90 -7.11
C ASP A 45 -3.83 -3.38 -7.49
N GLY A 46 -2.94 -3.87 -8.36
CA GLY A 46 -2.87 -5.28 -8.73
C GLY A 46 -2.45 -6.16 -7.54
N PHE A 47 -1.47 -5.71 -6.76
CA PHE A 47 -1.06 -6.37 -5.54
C PHE A 47 -2.17 -6.36 -4.49
N LYS A 48 -2.86 -5.24 -4.32
CA LYS A 48 -4.02 -5.15 -3.41
C LYS A 48 -5.11 -6.16 -3.81
N GLU A 49 -5.53 -6.16 -5.07
CA GLU A 49 -6.53 -7.12 -5.57
C GLU A 49 -6.10 -8.58 -5.36
N GLN A 50 -4.82 -8.88 -5.56
CA GLN A 50 -4.28 -10.21 -5.29
C GLN A 50 -4.43 -10.59 -3.82
N ILE A 51 -4.08 -9.70 -2.89
CA ILE A 51 -4.21 -9.96 -1.45
C ILE A 51 -5.68 -10.07 -1.04
N GLU A 52 -6.57 -9.27 -1.60
CA GLU A 52 -8.01 -9.37 -1.35
C GLU A 52 -8.56 -10.74 -1.78
N LYS A 53 -8.20 -11.21 -2.98
CA LYS A 53 -8.58 -12.53 -3.48
C LYS A 53 -8.03 -13.67 -2.61
N GLN A 54 -6.79 -13.55 -2.12
CA GLN A 54 -6.16 -14.59 -1.30
C GLN A 54 -6.70 -14.65 0.13
N THR A 55 -6.97 -13.49 0.72
CA THR A 55 -7.37 -13.40 2.14
C THR A 55 -8.89 -13.39 2.33
N GLY A 56 -9.66 -13.10 1.27
CA GLY A 56 -11.10 -12.84 1.35
C GLY A 56 -11.44 -11.60 2.17
N ARG A 57 -10.44 -10.82 2.58
CA ARG A 57 -10.58 -9.61 3.40
C ARG A 57 -10.40 -8.40 2.51
N ARG A 58 -11.22 -7.38 2.76
CA ARG A 58 -11.06 -6.07 2.14
C ARG A 58 -9.71 -5.45 2.47
N VAL A 59 -9.02 -4.99 1.44
CA VAL A 59 -7.67 -4.42 1.52
C VAL A 59 -7.62 -2.91 1.27
N SER A 60 -8.75 -2.31 0.86
CA SER A 60 -8.89 -0.91 0.46
C SER A 60 -10.25 -0.34 0.94
N PRO A 61 -10.44 1.00 0.94
CA PRO A 61 -11.70 1.59 1.34
C PRO A 61 -12.73 1.45 0.22
N ILE A 62 -13.98 1.37 0.61
CA ILE A 62 -15.07 1.71 -0.29
C ILE A 62 -15.36 3.21 -0.14
N LYS A 63 -15.69 3.87 -1.27
CA LYS A 63 -16.24 5.22 -1.27
C LYS A 63 -17.39 5.32 -0.24
N ARG A 64 -17.20 6.19 0.77
CA ARG A 64 -18.19 6.49 1.81
C ARG A 64 -19.05 7.68 1.36
N GLY A 65 -20.33 7.68 1.71
CA GLY A 65 -21.28 8.73 1.29
C GLY A 65 -21.76 8.60 -0.16
N GLY A 66 -22.25 9.69 -0.73
CA GLY A 66 -22.83 9.77 -2.08
C GLY A 66 -24.34 9.49 -2.14
N ASP A 67 -24.96 9.76 -3.29
CA ASP A 67 -26.37 9.43 -3.53
C ASP A 67 -26.53 7.93 -3.81
N ARG A 68 -26.45 7.14 -2.74
CA ARG A 68 -26.57 5.67 -2.80
C ARG A 68 -27.97 5.18 -3.19
N LYS A 69 -28.93 6.10 -3.37
CA LYS A 69 -30.30 5.80 -3.79
C LYS A 69 -30.58 6.20 -5.23
N SER A 70 -29.72 6.99 -5.87
CA SER A 70 -29.81 7.32 -7.29
C SER A 70 -29.80 6.08 -8.16
N GLU A 71 -30.47 6.17 -9.31
CA GLU A 71 -30.45 5.12 -10.33
C GLU A 71 -29.03 4.90 -10.87
N GLY A 72 -28.28 5.98 -11.12
CA GLY A 72 -26.89 5.90 -11.59
C GLY A 72 -25.96 5.12 -10.65
N TYR A 73 -26.09 5.34 -9.33
CA TYR A 73 -25.31 4.57 -8.35
C TYR A 73 -25.66 3.08 -8.36
N ARG A 74 -26.96 2.75 -8.52
CA ARG A 74 -27.43 1.35 -8.56
C ARG A 74 -26.97 0.62 -9.83
N GLU A 75 -26.89 1.32 -10.96
CA GLU A 75 -26.36 0.75 -12.20
C GLU A 75 -24.86 0.47 -12.13
N GLU A 76 -24.06 1.42 -11.62
CA GLU A 76 -22.61 1.26 -11.46
C GLU A 76 -22.26 0.10 -10.50
N PHE A 77 -23.00 -0.05 -9.40
CA PHE A 77 -22.79 -1.14 -8.43
C PHE A 77 -23.33 -2.51 -8.87
N LYS A 78 -24.14 -2.59 -9.93
CA LYS A 78 -24.68 -3.86 -10.43
C LYS A 78 -23.64 -4.71 -11.14
N TYR A 79 -22.56 -4.08 -11.60
CA TYR A 79 -21.48 -4.70 -12.38
C TYR A 79 -20.12 -4.71 -11.67
N LEU A 80 -20.08 -4.30 -10.40
CA LEU A 80 -18.97 -4.42 -9.46
C LEU A 80 -19.14 -5.65 -8.57
#